data_AF-A0A256IJN4-F1
#
_entry.id   AF-A0A256IJN4-F1
#
_cell.length_a   1.000
_cell.length_b   1.000
_cell.length_c   1.000
_cell.angle_alpha   90.00
_cell.angle_beta   90.00
_cell.angle_gamma   90.00
#
_symmetry.space_group_name_H-M   'P 1'
#
loop_
_entity.id
_entity.type
_entity.pdbx_description
1 polymer ?
#
loop_
_entity_poly.entity_id
_entity_poly.type
_entity_poly.pdbx_seq_one_letter_code
_entity_poly.pdbx_strand_id
1 'polypeptide(L)'
;MVGKTSRDDLINEIQRLADELDRTPRIRDMREHGEYSGTPYMREFGSWSDAVEAAGLEPNEPAGQRPGRDALINEMQRLAVELDRPPAIPDMKQRSDHTTTWYFDEFGDWGAALEAAGLDPDVPHNRIPDDALLDDLRTANNEVGGGYMTQDEYETTGRYDASTITSRFDGWFAALEAAGLPADPEGRDRGPQITDDELLEEIRRLADELGKNPTAAEMREHGKYSVTPYTERFGGWNDAKNEADLEQNE
;
A
#
# COMPACT_ATOMS: atom_id res chain seq x y z
N MET A 1 10.82 -36.31 26.93
CA MET A 1 11.30 -36.92 25.67
C MET A 1 10.71 -36.09 24.56
N VAL A 2 11.51 -35.26 23.89
CA VAL A 2 11.05 -34.61 22.65
C VAL A 2 11.04 -35.71 21.60
N GLY A 3 9.86 -36.14 21.18
CA GLY A 3 9.71 -37.19 20.16
C GLY A 3 10.45 -36.77 18.90
N LYS A 4 11.27 -37.68 18.35
CA LYS A 4 11.93 -37.47 17.07
C LYS A 4 10.82 -37.39 16.01
N THR A 5 10.63 -36.24 15.37
CA THR A 5 9.70 -36.07 14.25
C THR A 5 9.94 -37.19 13.24
N SER A 6 8.90 -37.96 12.93
CA SER A 6 9.01 -39.09 12.01
C SER A 6 8.76 -38.65 10.56
N ARG A 7 9.14 -39.49 9.60
CA ARG A 7 8.88 -39.26 8.18
C ARG A 7 7.38 -39.15 7.89
N ASP A 8 6.57 -39.93 8.60
CA ASP A 8 5.11 -39.96 8.45
C ASP A 8 4.49 -38.68 9.01
N ASP A 9 5.01 -38.14 10.13
CA ASP A 9 4.54 -36.86 10.68
C ASP A 9 4.74 -35.70 9.69
N LEU A 10 5.89 -35.68 9.00
CA LEU A 10 6.21 -34.69 7.98
C LEU A 10 5.27 -34.82 6.75
N ILE A 11 5.02 -36.05 6.28
CA ILE A 11 4.09 -36.29 5.16
C ILE A 11 2.66 -35.84 5.53
N ASN A 12 2.18 -36.24 6.70
CA ASN A 12 0.84 -35.89 7.15
C ASN A 12 0.65 -34.38 7.26
N GLU A 13 1.68 -33.65 7.68
CA GLU A 13 1.62 -32.19 7.79
C GLU A 13 1.59 -31.49 6.42
N ILE A 14 2.31 -32.02 5.42
CA ILE A 14 2.18 -31.56 4.02
C ILE A 14 0.75 -31.78 3.52
N GLN A 15 0.17 -32.95 3.75
CA GLN A 15 -1.18 -33.28 3.31
C GLN A 15 -2.23 -32.39 4.01
N ARG A 16 -2.09 -32.18 5.33
CA ARG A 16 -2.97 -31.31 6.11
C ARG A 16 -2.98 -29.89 5.56
N LEU A 17 -1.80 -29.32 5.27
CA LEU A 17 -1.72 -27.99 4.67
C LEU A 17 -2.25 -27.96 3.24
N ALA A 18 -2.08 -29.04 2.47
CA ALA A 18 -2.65 -29.12 1.14
C ALA A 18 -4.18 -29.06 1.17
N ASP A 19 -4.80 -29.80 2.10
CA ASP A 19 -6.25 -29.80 2.32
C ASP A 19 -6.76 -28.44 2.83
N GLU A 20 -6.01 -27.78 3.72
CA GLU A 20 -6.38 -26.47 4.27
C GLU A 20 -6.30 -25.35 3.22
N LEU A 21 -5.27 -25.38 2.37
CA LEU A 21 -5.00 -24.34 1.38
C LEU A 21 -5.68 -24.60 0.03
N ASP A 22 -6.27 -25.79 -0.16
CA ASP A 22 -6.83 -26.28 -1.43
C ASP A 22 -5.81 -26.22 -2.59
N ARG A 23 -4.52 -26.45 -2.28
CA ARG A 23 -3.41 -26.47 -3.24
C ARG A 23 -2.17 -27.17 -2.67
N THR A 24 -1.24 -27.61 -3.52
CA THR A 24 0.06 -28.10 -3.07
C THR A 24 0.80 -27.01 -2.26
N PRO A 25 1.19 -27.29 -0.99
CA PRO A 25 1.87 -26.30 -0.17
C PRO A 25 3.31 -26.08 -0.65
N ARG A 26 3.77 -24.85 -0.44
CA ARG A 26 5.14 -24.39 -0.65
C ARG A 26 5.87 -24.42 0.68
N ILE A 27 7.19 -24.30 0.63
CA ILE A 27 8.00 -24.28 1.85
C ILE A 27 7.69 -23.07 2.74
N ARG A 28 7.21 -21.96 2.15
CA ARG A 28 6.72 -20.80 2.92
C ARG A 28 5.44 -21.10 3.69
N ASP A 29 4.47 -21.80 3.08
CA ASP A 29 3.23 -22.20 3.76
C ASP A 29 3.55 -23.03 5.00
N MET A 30 4.53 -23.93 4.90
CA MET A 30 5.02 -24.69 6.05
C MET A 30 5.65 -23.81 7.14
N ARG A 31 6.30 -22.70 6.78
CA ARG A 31 6.86 -21.75 7.77
C ARG A 31 5.79 -20.89 8.44
N GLU A 32 4.76 -20.51 7.69
CA GLU A 32 3.72 -19.57 8.13
C GLU A 32 2.58 -20.29 8.87
N HIS A 33 2.21 -21.49 8.41
CA HIS A 33 1.02 -22.22 8.85
C HIS A 33 1.32 -23.66 9.32
N GLY A 34 2.55 -24.12 9.13
CA GLY A 34 2.94 -25.50 9.43
C GLY A 34 3.43 -25.70 10.87
N GLU A 35 3.29 -26.93 11.35
CA GLU A 35 3.78 -27.34 12.67
C GLU A 35 5.31 -27.49 12.73
N TYR A 36 5.96 -27.69 11.57
CA TYR A 36 7.39 -27.99 11.49
C TYR A 36 8.14 -26.95 10.66
N SER A 37 9.38 -26.67 11.03
CA SER A 37 10.29 -25.91 10.16
C SER A 37 10.60 -26.68 8.86
N GLY A 38 11.05 -25.99 7.82
CA GLY A 38 11.45 -26.62 6.54
C GLY A 38 12.67 -27.55 6.62
N THR A 39 13.50 -27.42 7.65
CA THR A 39 14.76 -28.17 7.80
C THR A 39 14.58 -29.69 7.92
N PRO A 40 13.67 -30.21 8.77
CA PRO A 40 13.28 -31.62 8.79
C PRO A 40 12.98 -32.21 7.41
N TYR A 41 12.22 -31.51 6.56
CA TYR A 41 11.87 -31.99 5.22
C TYR A 41 13.10 -32.17 4.33
N MET A 42 13.97 -31.16 4.25
CA MET A 42 15.22 -31.25 3.48
C MET A 42 16.12 -32.37 4.00
N ARG A 43 16.18 -32.59 5.32
CA ARG A 43 17.02 -33.64 5.92
C ARG A 43 16.51 -35.04 5.64
N GLU A 44 15.20 -35.28 5.75
CA GLU A 44 14.62 -36.63 5.64
C GLU A 44 14.33 -37.03 4.18
N PHE A 45 14.05 -36.05 3.30
CA PHE A 45 13.64 -36.31 1.91
C PHE A 45 14.64 -35.83 0.85
N GLY A 46 15.60 -34.98 1.21
CA GLY A 46 16.60 -34.41 0.29
C GLY A 46 16.20 -33.03 -0.23
N SER A 47 14.94 -32.86 -0.65
CA SER A 47 14.37 -31.56 -1.05
C SER A 47 12.91 -31.41 -0.62
N TRP A 48 12.39 -30.18 -0.73
CA TRP A 48 10.96 -29.94 -0.52
C TRP A 48 10.10 -30.66 -1.55
N SER A 49 10.48 -30.60 -2.84
CA SER A 49 9.75 -31.29 -3.90
C SER A 49 9.72 -32.80 -3.66
N ASP A 50 10.82 -33.43 -3.23
CA ASP A 50 10.84 -34.86 -2.88
C ASP A 50 9.91 -35.18 -1.70
N ALA A 51 9.78 -34.26 -0.74
CA ALA A 51 8.85 -34.42 0.38
C ALA A 51 7.39 -34.30 -0.08
N VAL A 52 7.10 -33.39 -1.01
CA VAL A 52 5.78 -33.21 -1.62
C VAL A 52 5.39 -34.42 -2.48
N GLU A 53 6.31 -34.95 -3.29
CA GLU A 53 6.09 -36.20 -4.03
C GLU A 53 5.85 -37.38 -3.10
N ALA A 54 6.62 -37.48 -2.00
CA ALA A 54 6.42 -38.51 -0.99
C ALA A 54 5.07 -38.39 -0.26
N ALA A 55 4.48 -37.19 -0.23
CA ALA A 55 3.13 -36.95 0.26
C ALA A 55 2.03 -37.28 -0.77
N GLY A 56 2.41 -37.70 -1.99
CA GLY A 56 1.48 -38.07 -3.05
C GLY A 56 0.90 -36.87 -3.81
N LEU A 57 1.51 -35.69 -3.68
CA LEU A 57 1.11 -34.47 -4.36
C LEU A 57 2.05 -34.18 -5.53
N GLU A 58 1.56 -33.45 -6.52
CA GLU A 58 2.39 -32.93 -7.60
C GLU A 58 3.15 -31.68 -7.08
N PRO A 59 4.49 -31.67 -7.08
CA PRO A 59 5.27 -30.51 -6.65
C PRO A 59 4.99 -29.29 -7.49
N ASN A 60 4.99 -28.12 -6.85
CA ASN A 60 4.92 -26.84 -7.56
C ASN A 60 6.12 -26.64 -8.50
N GLU A 61 7.27 -27.24 -8.18
CA GLU A 61 8.51 -27.19 -8.99
C GLU A 61 9.27 -28.53 -8.93
N PRO A 62 9.97 -28.94 -10.01
CA PRO A 62 10.81 -30.13 -10.02
C PRO A 62 11.99 -30.05 -9.03
N ALA A 63 12.31 -31.16 -8.37
CA ALA A 63 13.39 -31.23 -7.38
C ALA A 63 14.76 -30.81 -7.95
N GLY A 64 15.42 -29.85 -7.30
CA GLY A 64 16.82 -29.51 -7.54
C GLY A 64 17.16 -28.90 -8.91
N GLN A 65 16.16 -28.49 -9.69
CA GLN A 65 16.34 -27.86 -11.00
C GLN A 65 15.97 -26.38 -10.95
N ARG A 66 16.66 -25.58 -11.77
CA ARG A 66 16.28 -24.19 -12.02
C ARG A 66 14.85 -24.19 -12.60
N PRO A 67 13.94 -23.33 -12.10
CA PRO A 67 12.61 -23.20 -12.68
C PRO A 67 12.69 -22.91 -14.17
N GLY A 68 11.84 -23.59 -14.94
CA GLY A 68 11.69 -23.31 -16.37
C GLY A 68 11.03 -21.96 -16.63
N ARG A 69 11.00 -21.54 -17.89
CA ARG A 69 10.38 -20.29 -18.32
C ARG A 69 8.94 -20.12 -17.82
N ASP A 70 8.12 -21.16 -17.99
CA ASP A 70 6.69 -21.12 -17.61
C ASP A 70 6.51 -21.04 -16.10
N ALA A 71 7.38 -21.69 -15.32
CA ALA A 71 7.39 -21.61 -13.86
C ALA A 71 7.68 -20.19 -13.35
N LEU A 72 8.65 -19.50 -13.97
CA LEU A 72 8.95 -18.10 -13.67
C LEU A 72 7.77 -17.19 -14.02
N ILE A 73 7.13 -17.39 -15.19
CA ILE A 73 5.93 -16.64 -15.60
C ILE A 73 4.78 -16.85 -14.61
N ASN A 74 4.47 -18.10 -14.27
CA ASN A 74 3.38 -18.45 -13.37
C ASN A 74 3.59 -17.84 -11.97
N GLU A 75 4.83 -17.80 -11.49
CA GLU A 75 5.14 -17.19 -10.20
C GLU A 75 4.94 -15.66 -10.21
N MET A 76 5.32 -14.99 -11.29
CA MET A 76 5.03 -13.55 -11.46
C MET A 76 3.53 -13.28 -11.52
N GLN A 77 2.78 -14.08 -12.28
CA GLN A 77 1.32 -13.93 -12.38
C GLN A 77 0.63 -14.20 -11.05
N ARG A 78 1.06 -15.22 -10.31
CA ARG A 78 0.56 -15.52 -8.96
C ARG A 78 0.75 -14.32 -8.04
N LEU A 79 1.97 -13.77 -7.98
CA LEU A 79 2.24 -12.60 -7.15
C LEU A 79 1.47 -11.38 -7.63
N ALA A 80 1.24 -11.26 -8.94
CA ALA A 80 0.45 -10.15 -9.45
C ALA A 80 -1.00 -10.19 -8.97
N VAL A 81 -1.60 -11.39 -8.93
CA VAL A 81 -2.93 -11.60 -8.35
C VAL A 81 -2.94 -11.36 -6.84
N GLU A 82 -1.91 -11.83 -6.12
CA GLU A 82 -1.79 -11.64 -4.66
C GLU A 82 -1.66 -10.16 -4.28
N LEU A 83 -0.98 -9.37 -5.11
CA LEU A 83 -0.68 -7.95 -4.84
C LEU A 83 -1.64 -6.97 -5.53
N ASP A 84 -2.55 -7.47 -6.37
CA ASP A 84 -3.39 -6.67 -7.29
C ASP A 84 -2.60 -5.69 -8.17
N ARG A 85 -1.36 -6.07 -8.54
CA ARG A 85 -0.44 -5.28 -9.38
C ARG A 85 0.74 -6.14 -9.83
N PRO A 86 1.48 -5.77 -10.89
CA PRO A 86 2.68 -6.51 -11.24
C PRO A 86 3.76 -6.46 -10.13
N PRO A 87 4.45 -7.59 -9.85
CA PRO A 87 5.40 -7.67 -8.75
C PRO A 87 6.68 -6.90 -9.03
N ALA A 88 7.23 -6.30 -7.98
CA ALA A 88 8.53 -5.67 -7.97
C ALA A 88 9.61 -6.63 -7.46
N ILE A 89 10.88 -6.28 -7.70
CA ILE A 89 12.03 -7.03 -7.18
C ILE A 89 11.95 -7.28 -5.66
N PRO A 90 11.57 -6.30 -4.80
CA PRO A 90 11.39 -6.55 -3.38
C PRO A 90 10.28 -7.55 -3.07
N ASP A 91 9.16 -7.52 -3.81
CA ASP A 91 8.05 -8.45 -3.63
C ASP A 91 8.52 -9.88 -3.89
N MET A 92 9.30 -10.10 -4.96
CA MET A 92 9.85 -11.41 -5.26
C MET A 92 10.75 -11.94 -4.16
N LYS A 93 11.65 -11.09 -3.65
CA LYS A 93 12.60 -11.48 -2.59
C LYS A 93 11.89 -11.85 -1.30
N GLN A 94 10.75 -11.21 -1.04
CA GLN A 94 10.00 -11.40 0.20
C GLN A 94 8.96 -12.52 0.10
N ARG A 95 8.34 -12.69 -1.07
CA ARG A 95 7.12 -13.49 -1.23
C ARG A 95 7.26 -14.66 -2.20
N SER A 96 8.35 -14.75 -2.94
CA SER A 96 8.64 -15.83 -3.88
C SER A 96 9.80 -16.67 -3.37
N ASP A 97 9.70 -17.99 -3.57
CA ASP A 97 10.81 -18.93 -3.34
C ASP A 97 11.86 -18.88 -4.48
N HIS A 98 11.59 -18.13 -5.55
CA HIS A 98 12.47 -17.92 -6.69
C HIS A 98 13.41 -16.72 -6.48
N THR A 99 14.67 -16.90 -6.88
CA THR A 99 15.64 -15.81 -6.89
C THR A 99 15.40 -14.89 -8.09
N THR A 100 15.56 -13.58 -7.90
CA THR A 100 15.36 -12.60 -9.01
C THR A 100 16.36 -12.80 -10.15
N THR A 101 17.55 -13.36 -9.87
CA THR A 101 18.57 -13.69 -10.88
C THR A 101 18.03 -14.63 -11.95
N TRP A 102 17.14 -15.57 -11.61
CA TRP A 102 16.59 -16.50 -12.59
C TRP A 102 15.74 -15.80 -13.66
N TYR A 103 15.08 -14.71 -13.31
CA TYR A 103 14.32 -13.90 -14.25
C TYR A 103 15.26 -13.12 -15.18
N PHE A 104 16.33 -12.53 -14.64
CA PHE A 104 17.33 -11.84 -15.46
C PHE A 104 18.01 -12.77 -16.45
N ASP A 105 18.44 -13.99 -16.07
CA ASP A 105 19.11 -14.84 -17.07
C ASP A 105 18.13 -15.47 -18.08
N GLU A 106 16.84 -15.62 -17.76
CA GLU A 106 15.83 -16.20 -18.68
C GLU A 106 15.20 -15.17 -19.63
N PHE A 107 14.96 -13.95 -19.14
CA PHE A 107 14.24 -12.91 -19.89
C PHE A 107 15.11 -11.71 -20.27
N GLY A 108 16.34 -11.63 -19.75
CA GLY A 108 17.30 -10.53 -19.99
C GLY A 108 17.13 -9.39 -19.00
N ASP A 109 15.91 -8.90 -18.81
CA ASP A 109 15.58 -7.85 -17.85
C ASP A 109 14.22 -8.09 -17.16
N TRP A 110 13.91 -7.25 -16.16
CA TRP A 110 12.69 -7.37 -15.36
C TRP A 110 11.43 -7.02 -16.15
N GLY A 111 11.51 -6.02 -17.04
CA GLY A 111 10.37 -5.60 -17.87
C GLY A 111 10.00 -6.69 -18.85
N ALA A 112 10.97 -7.31 -19.51
CA ALA A 112 10.77 -8.44 -20.42
C ALA A 112 10.15 -9.66 -19.70
N ALA A 113 10.48 -9.88 -18.43
CA ALA A 113 9.86 -10.93 -17.63
C ALA A 113 8.38 -10.61 -17.31
N LEU A 114 8.07 -9.35 -16.99
CA LEU A 114 6.69 -8.89 -16.77
C LEU A 114 5.85 -8.96 -18.06
N GLU A 115 6.40 -8.52 -19.20
CA GLU A 115 5.75 -8.63 -20.50
C GLU A 115 5.47 -10.10 -20.86
N ALA A 116 6.44 -11.00 -20.62
CA ALA A 116 6.25 -12.43 -20.84
C ALA A 116 5.17 -13.03 -19.94
N ALA A 117 4.94 -12.44 -18.76
CA ALA A 117 3.85 -12.77 -17.86
C ALA A 117 2.51 -12.11 -18.23
N GLY A 118 2.45 -11.28 -19.28
CA GLY A 118 1.26 -10.53 -19.68
C GLY A 118 0.96 -9.36 -18.74
N LEU A 119 1.96 -8.87 -18.02
CA LEU A 119 1.86 -7.75 -17.08
C LEU A 119 2.45 -6.49 -17.73
N ASP A 120 1.84 -5.35 -17.45
CA ASP A 120 2.30 -4.06 -17.97
C ASP A 120 3.59 -3.60 -17.26
N PRO A 121 4.74 -3.53 -17.95
CA PRO A 121 6.03 -3.15 -17.37
C PRO A 121 6.16 -1.64 -17.08
N ASP A 122 5.25 -0.82 -17.62
CA ASP A 122 5.24 0.63 -17.46
C ASP A 122 4.45 1.07 -16.20
N VAL A 123 3.73 0.15 -15.56
CA VAL A 123 3.18 0.39 -14.23
C VAL A 123 4.37 0.60 -13.27
N PRO A 124 4.45 1.68 -12.49
CA PRO A 124 5.63 1.94 -11.67
C PRO A 124 5.87 0.85 -10.60
N HIS A 125 6.69 -0.17 -10.88
CA HIS A 125 6.98 -1.24 -9.92
C HIS A 125 7.99 -0.85 -8.83
N ASN A 126 8.67 0.29 -8.98
CA ASN A 126 9.48 0.87 -7.89
C ASN A 126 8.66 1.74 -6.94
N ARG A 127 7.40 2.00 -7.28
CA ARG A 127 6.48 2.80 -6.48
C ARG A 127 5.80 1.85 -5.52
N ILE A 128 5.93 2.15 -4.23
CA ILE A 128 5.15 1.45 -3.22
C ILE A 128 3.66 1.74 -3.53
N PRO A 129 2.83 0.71 -3.66
CA PRO A 129 1.41 0.86 -3.92
C PRO A 129 0.72 1.67 -2.83
N ASP A 130 -0.37 2.33 -3.20
CA ASP A 130 -1.10 3.17 -2.27
C ASP A 130 -1.72 2.32 -1.16
N ASP A 131 -2.33 1.19 -1.51
CA ASP A 131 -2.85 0.21 -0.55
C ASP A 131 -1.76 -0.35 0.38
N ALA A 132 -0.56 -0.65 -0.14
CA ALA A 132 0.55 -1.11 0.68
C ALA A 132 1.04 -0.04 1.68
N LEU A 133 1.05 1.23 1.29
CA LEU A 133 1.36 2.35 2.20
C LEU A 133 0.27 2.50 3.27
N LEU A 134 -1.00 2.37 2.89
CA LEU A 134 -2.13 2.46 3.82
C LEU A 134 -2.20 1.27 4.79
N ASP A 135 -1.91 0.06 4.32
CA ASP A 135 -1.87 -1.15 5.16
C ASP A 135 -0.71 -1.12 6.16
N ASP A 136 0.46 -0.64 5.74
CA ASP A 136 1.59 -0.44 6.64
C ASP A 136 1.26 0.63 7.69
N LEU A 137 0.63 1.74 7.28
CA LEU A 137 0.15 2.79 8.19
C LEU A 137 -0.88 2.25 9.20
N ARG A 138 -1.84 1.41 8.77
CA ARG A 138 -2.79 0.72 9.66
C ARG A 138 -2.08 -0.21 10.63
N THR A 139 -1.12 -0.98 10.14
CA THR A 139 -0.35 -1.96 10.94
C THR A 139 0.45 -1.24 12.03
N ALA A 140 1.24 -0.24 11.64
CA ALA A 140 1.99 0.60 12.56
C ALA A 140 1.08 1.26 13.61
N ASN A 141 -0.10 1.76 13.21
CA ASN A 141 -1.03 2.38 14.15
C ASN A 141 -1.56 1.40 15.20
N ASN A 142 -1.87 0.18 14.77
CA ASN A 142 -2.31 -0.87 15.70
C ASN A 142 -1.21 -1.25 16.70
N GLU A 143 0.07 -1.20 16.31
CA GLU A 143 1.20 -1.48 17.21
C GLU A 143 1.35 -0.42 18.31
N VAL A 144 1.03 0.85 18.01
CA VAL A 144 1.08 1.95 19.00
C VAL A 144 -0.24 2.17 19.75
N GLY A 145 -1.25 1.31 19.53
CA GLY A 145 -2.49 1.29 20.31
C GLY A 145 -3.73 1.87 19.60
N GLY A 146 -3.65 2.13 18.29
CA GLY A 146 -4.81 2.42 17.44
C GLY A 146 -5.38 3.84 17.58
N GLY A 147 -4.62 4.76 18.14
CA GLY A 147 -4.99 6.17 18.30
C GLY A 147 -4.78 6.99 17.02
N TYR A 148 -4.68 8.31 17.18
CA TYR A 148 -4.14 9.16 16.12
C TYR A 148 -2.66 8.84 15.97
N MET A 149 -2.25 8.44 14.76
CA MET A 149 -0.85 8.18 14.44
C MET A 149 -0.17 9.49 14.01
N THR A 150 0.86 9.91 14.74
CA THR A 150 1.76 10.99 14.30
C THR A 150 2.79 10.47 13.27
N GLN A 151 3.36 11.38 12.47
CA GLN A 151 4.50 11.01 11.60
C GLN A 151 5.67 10.48 12.42
N ASP A 152 5.99 11.10 13.56
CA ASP A 152 7.10 10.67 14.42
C ASP A 152 6.90 9.25 14.97
N GLU A 153 5.68 8.89 15.36
CA GLU A 153 5.36 7.52 15.80
C GLU A 153 5.46 6.52 14.63
N TYR A 154 4.97 6.91 13.45
CA TYR A 154 5.10 6.08 12.26
C TYR A 154 6.57 5.91 11.83
N GLU A 155 7.42 6.92 11.92
CA GLU A 155 8.87 6.78 11.63
C GLU A 155 9.57 5.77 12.55
N THR A 156 8.99 5.48 13.72
CA THR A 156 9.54 4.47 14.65
C THR A 156 9.00 3.05 14.47
N THR A 157 7.85 2.90 13.81
CA THR A 157 7.10 1.63 13.74
C THR A 157 6.78 1.19 12.32
N GLY A 158 6.58 2.16 11.42
CA GLY A 158 6.34 2.00 10.01
C GLY A 158 7.54 1.47 9.25
N ARG A 159 7.24 0.84 8.12
CA ARG A 159 8.24 0.24 7.24
C ARG A 159 8.78 1.22 6.21
N TYR A 160 7.98 2.25 5.90
CA TYR A 160 8.26 3.21 4.84
C TYR A 160 8.52 4.59 5.44
N ASP A 161 9.05 5.49 4.62
CA ASP A 161 9.32 6.87 5.02
C ASP A 161 8.00 7.67 5.03
N ALA A 162 7.72 8.41 6.11
CA ALA A 162 6.47 9.17 6.25
C ALA A 162 6.32 10.26 5.18
N SER A 163 7.42 10.75 4.61
CA SER A 163 7.39 11.70 3.49
C SER A 163 6.89 11.05 2.19
N THR A 164 7.10 9.75 2.02
CA THR A 164 6.55 8.98 0.89
C THR A 164 5.03 8.94 0.98
N ILE A 165 4.48 8.66 2.17
CA ILE A 165 3.04 8.67 2.42
C ILE A 165 2.47 10.08 2.26
N THR A 166 3.09 11.07 2.89
CA THR A 166 2.62 12.47 2.85
C THR A 166 2.55 13.01 1.42
N SER A 167 3.59 12.76 0.62
CA SER A 167 3.62 13.20 -0.78
C SER A 167 2.61 12.46 -1.65
N ARG A 168 2.20 11.25 -1.24
CA ARG A 168 1.37 10.37 -2.05
C ARG A 168 -0.12 10.64 -1.92
N PHE A 169 -0.54 11.03 -0.72
CA PHE A 169 -1.95 11.25 -0.36
C PHE A 169 -2.27 12.72 -0.12
N ASP A 170 -1.45 13.64 -0.64
CA ASP A 170 -1.63 15.10 -0.46
C ASP A 170 -1.64 15.55 1.00
N GLY A 171 -0.92 14.82 1.85
CA GLY A 171 -0.78 15.12 3.28
C GLY A 171 -0.96 13.90 4.18
N TRP A 172 -0.41 14.00 5.39
CA TRP A 172 -0.51 12.94 6.40
C TRP A 172 -1.93 12.68 6.87
N PHE A 173 -2.71 13.74 7.04
CA PHE A 173 -4.11 13.66 7.46
C PHE A 173 -4.96 12.90 6.43
N ALA A 174 -4.80 13.24 5.14
CA ALA A 174 -5.49 12.57 4.06
C ALA A 174 -5.05 11.09 3.93
N ALA A 175 -3.79 10.77 4.24
CA ALA A 175 -3.35 9.38 4.34
C ALA A 175 -4.04 8.62 5.50
N LEU A 176 -4.21 9.24 6.67
CA LEU A 176 -4.95 8.64 7.79
C LEU A 176 -6.42 8.42 7.43
N GLU A 177 -7.07 9.39 6.77
CA GLU A 177 -8.45 9.24 6.28
C GLU A 177 -8.58 8.13 5.23
N ALA A 178 -7.67 8.08 4.24
CA ALA A 178 -7.63 7.01 3.24
C ALA A 178 -7.36 5.63 3.88
N ALA A 179 -6.59 5.60 4.97
CA ALA A 179 -6.35 4.41 5.77
C ALA A 179 -7.54 4.04 6.68
N GLY A 180 -8.56 4.89 6.81
CA GLY A 180 -9.68 4.69 7.73
C GLY A 180 -9.30 4.83 9.21
N LEU A 181 -8.22 5.58 9.49
CA LEU A 181 -7.68 5.79 10.83
C LEU A 181 -8.16 7.14 11.42
N PRO A 182 -8.11 7.31 12.76
CA PRO A 182 -8.39 8.60 13.38
C PRO A 182 -7.39 9.65 12.87
N ALA A 183 -7.89 10.65 12.14
CA ALA A 183 -7.06 11.69 11.55
C ALA A 183 -6.95 12.96 12.44
N ASP A 184 -7.70 13.02 13.55
CA ASP A 184 -7.66 14.16 14.47
C ASP A 184 -7.13 13.77 15.87
N PRO A 185 -6.02 14.37 16.34
CA PRO A 185 -5.41 14.05 17.63
C PRO A 185 -6.26 14.42 18.85
N GLU A 186 -7.31 15.21 18.69
CA GLU A 186 -8.09 15.74 19.82
C GLU A 186 -9.58 15.39 19.80
N GLY A 187 -10.06 14.61 18.82
CA GLY A 187 -11.50 14.34 18.64
C GLY A 187 -12.34 15.60 18.45
N ARG A 188 -11.70 16.71 18.03
CA ARG A 188 -12.38 17.91 17.59
C ARG A 188 -12.79 17.66 16.16
N ASP A 189 -14.09 17.46 15.98
CA ASP A 189 -14.77 17.72 14.72
C ASP A 189 -14.27 19.08 14.21
N ARG A 190 -13.26 19.07 13.31
CA ARG A 190 -12.91 20.24 12.52
C ARG A 190 -14.08 20.35 11.57
N GLY A 191 -15.13 21.01 12.06
CA GLY A 191 -16.32 21.31 11.30
C GLY A 191 -15.93 21.77 9.91
N PRO A 192 -16.82 21.57 8.92
CA PRO A 192 -16.49 21.57 7.50
C PRO A 192 -15.44 22.62 7.15
N GLN A 193 -14.33 22.16 6.58
CA GLN A 193 -13.31 23.04 6.01
C GLN A 193 -14.02 24.10 5.17
N ILE A 194 -13.75 25.39 5.44
CA ILE A 194 -14.40 26.47 4.71
C ILE A 194 -14.15 26.23 3.22
N THR A 195 -15.20 25.97 2.46
CA THR A 195 -15.06 25.62 1.04
C THR A 195 -14.74 26.87 0.22
N ASP A 196 -14.29 26.68 -1.04
CA ASP A 196 -14.16 27.82 -1.96
C ASP A 196 -15.51 28.53 -2.13
N ASP A 197 -16.60 27.76 -2.25
CA ASP A 197 -17.95 28.30 -2.36
C ASP A 197 -18.35 29.16 -1.15
N GLU A 198 -18.06 28.71 0.07
CA GLU A 198 -18.35 29.47 1.29
C GLU A 198 -17.56 30.78 1.37
N LEU A 199 -16.31 30.79 0.88
CA LEU A 199 -15.50 32.01 0.76
C LEU A 199 -16.12 32.97 -0.27
N LEU A 200 -16.49 32.48 -1.45
CA LEU A 200 -17.10 33.30 -2.51
C LEU A 200 -18.48 33.84 -2.11
N GLU A 201 -19.30 33.03 -1.44
CA GLU A 201 -20.58 33.45 -0.87
C GLU A 201 -20.41 34.56 0.17
N GLU A 202 -19.37 34.48 1.01
CA GLU A 202 -19.08 35.51 2.00
C GLU A 202 -18.65 36.84 1.34
N ILE A 203 -17.90 36.80 0.24
CA ILE A 203 -17.60 38.00 -0.56
C ILE A 203 -18.88 38.62 -1.11
N ARG A 204 -19.77 37.80 -1.71
CA ARG A 204 -21.05 38.26 -2.28
C ARG A 204 -21.96 38.86 -1.21
N ARG A 205 -22.11 38.17 -0.07
CA ARG A 205 -22.89 38.66 1.08
C ARG A 205 -22.40 40.02 1.55
N LEU A 206 -21.08 40.19 1.71
CA LEU A 206 -20.52 41.47 2.16
C LEU A 206 -20.67 42.57 1.10
N ALA A 207 -20.61 42.22 -0.19
CA ALA A 207 -20.88 43.17 -1.27
C ALA A 207 -22.33 43.67 -1.24
N ASP A 208 -23.29 42.78 -1.02
CA ASP A 208 -24.72 43.12 -0.87
C ASP A 208 -24.96 44.00 0.35
N GLU A 209 -24.31 43.72 1.48
CA GLU A 209 -24.42 44.51 2.71
C GLU A 209 -23.85 45.93 2.55
N LEU A 210 -22.69 46.06 1.91
CA LEU A 210 -22.04 47.36 1.70
C LEU A 210 -22.59 48.12 0.49
N GLY A 211 -23.37 47.46 -0.37
CA GLY A 211 -23.85 48.00 -1.65
C GLY A 211 -22.73 48.31 -2.65
N LYS A 212 -21.55 47.68 -2.49
CA LYS A 212 -20.35 47.87 -3.32
C LYS A 212 -19.40 46.68 -3.17
N ASN A 213 -18.49 46.50 -4.14
CA ASN A 213 -17.47 45.46 -4.05
C ASN A 213 -16.56 45.68 -2.82
N PRO A 214 -16.46 44.71 -1.90
CA PRO A 214 -15.72 44.87 -0.67
C PRO A 214 -14.21 44.91 -0.92
N THR A 215 -13.52 45.75 -0.16
CA THR A 215 -12.05 45.73 -0.06
C THR A 215 -11.60 44.64 0.90
N ALA A 216 -10.34 44.19 0.77
CA ALA A 216 -9.75 43.26 1.73
C ALA A 216 -9.71 43.84 3.15
N ALA A 217 -9.71 45.17 3.31
CA ALA A 217 -9.83 45.81 4.62
C ALA A 217 -11.24 45.62 5.19
N GLU A 218 -12.28 45.86 4.39
CA GLU A 218 -13.67 45.65 4.81
C GLU A 218 -13.98 44.18 5.09
N MET A 219 -13.40 43.23 4.35
CA MET A 219 -13.51 41.80 4.68
C MET A 219 -12.85 41.46 6.03
N ARG A 220 -11.73 42.10 6.37
CA ARG A 220 -11.12 41.91 7.72
C ARG A 220 -11.97 42.52 8.83
N GLU A 221 -12.69 43.59 8.55
CA GLU A 221 -13.45 44.35 9.54
C GLU A 221 -14.88 43.81 9.75
N HIS A 222 -15.53 43.39 8.66
CA HIS A 222 -16.95 43.04 8.62
C HIS A 222 -17.24 41.64 8.07
N GLY A 223 -16.19 40.93 7.63
CA GLY A 223 -16.32 39.59 7.08
C GLY A 223 -16.30 38.49 8.13
N LYS A 224 -16.94 37.38 7.79
CA LYS A 224 -16.94 36.14 8.58
C LYS A 224 -15.57 35.45 8.61
N TYR A 225 -14.78 35.61 7.55
CA TYR A 225 -13.52 34.91 7.34
C TYR A 225 -12.34 35.87 7.21
N SER A 226 -11.16 35.42 7.62
CA SER A 226 -9.92 36.18 7.39
C SER A 226 -9.60 36.26 5.89
N VAL A 227 -8.75 37.20 5.48
CA VAL A 227 -8.36 37.35 4.06
C VAL A 227 -7.35 36.29 3.58
N THR A 228 -6.77 35.52 4.48
CA THR A 228 -5.68 34.56 4.16
C THR A 228 -6.16 33.44 3.22
N PRO A 229 -7.27 32.74 3.50
CA PRO A 229 -7.80 31.71 2.60
C PRO A 229 -8.05 32.22 1.17
N TYR A 230 -8.53 33.47 1.04
CA TYR A 230 -8.75 34.07 -0.27
C TYR A 230 -7.46 34.29 -1.06
N THR A 231 -6.37 34.64 -0.37
CA THR A 231 -5.07 34.89 -1.01
C THR A 231 -4.40 33.57 -1.41
N GLU A 232 -4.48 32.56 -0.56
CA GLU A 232 -3.86 31.25 -0.79
C GLU A 232 -4.57 30.45 -1.88
N ARG A 233 -5.90 30.51 -1.95
CA ARG A 233 -6.70 29.62 -2.82
C ARG A 233 -7.00 30.22 -4.19
N PHE A 234 -7.23 31.52 -4.27
CA PHE A 234 -7.62 32.18 -5.53
C PHE A 234 -6.46 32.95 -6.18
N GLY A 235 -5.27 32.97 -5.57
CA GLY A 235 -4.11 33.73 -6.08
C GLY A 235 -4.09 35.21 -5.67
N GLY A 236 -5.14 35.68 -4.98
CA GLY A 236 -5.23 37.03 -4.46
C GLY A 236 -6.67 37.49 -4.21
N TRP A 237 -6.83 38.59 -3.47
CA TRP A 237 -8.15 39.17 -3.19
C TRP A 237 -8.91 39.60 -4.45
N ASN A 238 -8.20 40.13 -5.44
CA ASN A 238 -8.83 40.55 -6.69
C ASN A 238 -9.29 39.36 -7.52
N ASP A 239 -8.52 38.28 -7.54
CA ASP A 239 -8.90 37.05 -8.21
C ASP A 239 -10.10 36.39 -7.52
N ALA A 240 -10.13 36.37 -6.18
CA ALA A 240 -11.29 35.90 -5.42
C ALA A 240 -12.57 36.71 -5.71
N LYS A 241 -12.48 38.03 -5.90
CA LYS A 241 -13.63 38.85 -6.32
C LYS A 241 -14.07 38.54 -7.75
N ASN A 242 -13.12 38.32 -8.66
CA ASN A 242 -13.44 37.93 -10.03
C ASN A 242 -14.18 36.58 -10.05
N GLU A 243 -13.71 35.61 -9.27
CA GLU A 243 -14.34 34.29 -9.10
C GLU A 243 -15.71 34.38 -8.41
N ALA A 244 -15.93 35.43 -7.61
CA ALA A 244 -17.22 35.76 -7.00
C ALA A 244 -18.18 36.50 -7.94
N ASP A 245 -17.83 36.66 -9.23
CA ASP A 245 -18.56 37.42 -10.25
C ASP A 245 -18.70 38.93 -9.92
N LEU A 246 -17.80 39.47 -9.11
CA LEU A 246 -17.74 40.90 -8.78
C LEU A 246 -16.64 41.57 -9.62
N GLU A 247 -16.96 41.86 -10.88
CA GLU A 247 -16.06 42.52 -11.83
C GLU A 247 -15.44 43.80 -11.24
N GLN A 248 -14.16 44.03 -11.54
CA GLN A 248 -13.49 45.27 -11.17
C GLN A 248 -14.05 46.41 -12.01
N ASN A 249 -14.89 47.25 -11.40
CA ASN A 249 -15.16 48.57 -11.95
C ASN A 249 -13.84 49.35 -12.02
N GLU A 250 -13.42 49.71 -13.24
CA GLU A 250 -12.28 50.59 -13.56
C GLU A 250 -12.40 51.98 -12.89
#